data_AF-A0A1V6ED92-F1
#
_entry.id   AF-A0A1V6ED92-F1
#
_cell.length_a   1.000
_cell.length_b   1.000
_cell.length_c   1.000
_cell.angle_alpha   90.00
_cell.angle_beta   90.00
_cell.angle_gamma   90.00
#
_symmetry.space_group_name_H-M   'P 1'
#
loop_
_entity.id
_entity.type
_entity.pdbx_description
1 polymer ?
#
loop_
_entity_poly.entity_id
_entity_poly.type
_entity_poly.pdbx_seq_one_letter_code
_entity_poly.pdbx_strand_id
1 'polypeptide(L)'
;MKDIISGIEEIHDKRFSYKYDIDGAVIKLNNIADREVLGSTAKAPRWAIAYKYPPEQKETVVKDIFVQIGKTGVLTPNAEFDPVFVSGSTISRATLHNMDFIDTNDIRINDHVIIQKAGDIIPEVVRVLKDKRTGKEIRFKMPENCPFCNSDVQRVKDQAAYRCTNINCIGQISRRLEHFCSKDAMDIEGLSTATVEKFMDLSLLKDIADIYDLHNKREQLLKIEGFGEKSVNKLLSAIEKSKSNNIDRLIFGIGILYIGQKASSLLAENFPDMQSIMAARVTDFTSIDTFGEVMANSIADYFKDEKAVNLINRLEAQGVNMQSLSYNNTQKLSDKLIGKTYVITGSFEEYTRDQLRSIITSNGGNVTESVSKKTDYVLVGDKPGSKLTKAQALGINIIDLEQFKSSLL
;
A
#
# COMPACT_ATOMS: atom_id res chain seq x y z
N MET A 1 17.22 -7.14 36.05
CA MET A 1 15.79 -7.10 35.68
C MET A 1 15.00 -6.12 36.55
N LYS A 2 15.06 -6.20 37.90
CA LYS A 2 14.38 -5.24 38.78
C LYS A 2 14.76 -3.78 38.51
N ASP A 3 16.05 -3.48 38.32
CA ASP A 3 16.51 -2.11 38.06
C ASP A 3 16.03 -1.57 36.70
N ILE A 4 15.90 -2.44 35.70
CA ILE A 4 15.37 -2.07 34.39
C ILE A 4 13.89 -1.72 34.50
N ILE A 5 13.11 -2.55 35.21
CA ILE A 5 11.67 -2.30 35.42
C ILE A 5 11.46 -1.01 36.21
N SER A 6 12.23 -0.79 37.29
CA SER A 6 12.14 0.44 38.08
C SER A 6 12.48 1.69 37.26
N GLY A 7 13.48 1.63 36.38
CA GLY A 7 13.80 2.76 35.49
C GLY A 7 12.70 3.02 34.46
N ILE A 8 12.05 1.98 33.95
CA ILE A 8 10.89 2.09 33.06
C ILE A 8 9.71 2.75 33.80
N GLU A 9 9.42 2.33 35.03
CA GLU A 9 8.34 2.90 35.85
C GLU A 9 8.63 4.37 36.19
N GLU A 10 9.86 4.72 36.57
CA GLU A 10 10.22 6.11 36.88
C GLU A 10 10.05 7.04 35.67
N ILE A 11 10.48 6.58 34.49
CA ILE A 11 10.28 7.33 33.23
C ILE A 11 8.79 7.45 32.91
N HIS A 12 8.01 6.39 33.13
CA HIS A 12 6.56 6.39 32.92
C HIS A 12 5.85 7.42 33.80
N ASP A 13 6.15 7.44 35.09
CA ASP A 13 5.50 8.34 36.06
C ASP A 13 5.81 9.80 35.77
N LYS A 14 7.03 10.08 35.32
CA LYS A 14 7.48 11.43 34.96
C LYS A 14 7.12 11.84 33.54
N ARG A 15 6.52 10.96 32.72
CA ARG A 15 6.33 11.19 31.28
C ARG A 15 5.60 12.50 30.95
N PHE A 16 4.62 12.90 31.76
CA PHE A 16 3.84 14.13 31.57
C PHE A 16 4.49 15.38 32.18
N SER A 17 5.58 15.23 32.93
CA SER A 17 6.33 16.35 33.51
C SER A 17 7.38 16.93 32.56
N TYR A 18 7.75 16.18 31.52
CA TYR A 18 8.70 16.62 30.53
C TYR A 18 8.10 17.68 29.60
N LYS A 19 8.95 18.56 29.06
CA LYS A 19 8.55 19.57 28.05
C LYS A 19 8.34 18.97 26.64
N TYR A 20 8.37 17.66 26.54
CA TYR A 20 8.31 16.89 25.31
C TYR A 20 7.60 15.57 25.59
N ASP A 21 6.94 15.04 24.57
CA ASP A 21 6.24 13.76 24.67
C ASP A 21 7.22 12.59 24.56
N ILE A 22 6.92 11.50 25.27
CA ILE A 22 7.61 10.22 25.15
C ILE A 22 6.58 9.09 25.03
N ASP A 23 6.84 8.12 24.15
CA ASP A 23 5.96 6.96 23.92
C ASP A 23 6.46 5.68 24.63
N GLY A 24 7.60 5.76 25.31
CA GLY A 24 8.23 4.60 25.92
C GLY A 24 9.62 4.87 26.49
N ALA A 25 10.32 3.79 26.80
CA ALA A 25 11.73 3.76 27.14
C ALA A 25 12.49 2.83 26.19
N VAL A 26 13.76 3.13 25.90
CA VAL A 26 14.61 2.24 25.09
C VAL A 26 15.57 1.51 26.00
N ILE A 27 15.44 0.19 26.05
CA ILE A 27 16.33 -0.68 26.81
C ILE A 27 17.50 -1.03 25.88
N LYS A 28 18.72 -0.71 26.29
CA LYS A 28 19.95 -0.97 25.53
C LYS A 28 20.93 -1.76 26.36
N LEU A 29 21.55 -2.77 25.76
CA LEU A 29 22.66 -3.47 26.39
C LEU A 29 23.86 -2.52 26.52
N ASN A 30 24.40 -2.32 27.73
CA ASN A 30 25.37 -1.23 27.96
C ASN A 30 26.76 -1.52 27.36
N ASN A 31 27.23 -2.77 27.43
CA ASN A 31 28.53 -3.19 26.89
C ASN A 31 28.55 -3.09 25.36
N ILE A 32 29.55 -2.39 24.81
CA ILE A 32 29.68 -2.16 23.37
C ILE A 32 30.12 -3.43 22.62
N ALA A 33 31.04 -4.22 23.19
CA ALA A 33 31.55 -5.43 22.54
C ALA A 33 30.42 -6.46 22.29
N ASP A 34 29.51 -6.58 23.25
CA ASP A 34 28.35 -7.47 23.13
C ASP A 34 27.35 -6.98 22.05
N ARG A 35 27.29 -5.67 21.77
CA ARG A 35 26.44 -5.13 20.67
C ARG A 35 26.96 -5.56 19.31
N GLU A 36 28.28 -5.59 19.13
CA GLU A 36 28.92 -6.01 17.89
C GLU A 36 28.66 -7.49 17.60
N VAL A 37 28.75 -8.33 18.64
CA VAL A 37 28.43 -9.77 18.54
C VAL A 37 26.96 -9.99 18.18
N LEU A 38 26.04 -9.23 18.78
CA LEU A 38 24.61 -9.35 18.54
C LEU A 38 24.16 -8.80 17.18
N GLY A 39 24.85 -7.78 16.65
CA GLY A 39 24.56 -7.19 15.35
C GLY A 39 23.14 -6.64 15.18
N SER A 40 22.65 -6.64 13.94
CA SER A 40 21.33 -6.10 13.56
C SER A 40 20.57 -7.05 12.62
N THR A 41 19.27 -6.82 12.53
CA THR A 41 18.42 -7.33 11.45
C THR A 41 18.38 -6.31 10.31
N ALA A 42 17.66 -6.62 9.23
CA ALA A 42 17.44 -5.67 8.13
C ALA A 42 16.80 -4.33 8.55
N LYS A 43 16.15 -4.26 9.72
CA LYS A 43 15.40 -3.06 10.16
C LYS A 43 15.75 -2.56 11.56
N ALA A 44 16.33 -3.37 12.43
CA ALA A 44 16.55 -2.99 13.83
C ALA A 44 17.76 -3.71 14.48
N PRO A 45 18.47 -3.08 15.43
CA PRO A 45 19.54 -3.71 16.21
C PRO A 45 18.98 -4.81 17.13
N ARG A 46 19.76 -5.88 17.38
CA ARG A 46 19.35 -6.96 18.28
C ARG A 46 19.60 -6.67 19.77
N TRP A 47 20.45 -5.69 20.05
CA TRP A 47 20.91 -5.32 21.39
C TRP A 47 20.09 -4.18 22.04
N ALA A 48 19.04 -3.71 21.37
CA ALA A 48 18.14 -2.69 21.88
C ALA A 48 16.68 -3.01 21.57
N ILE A 49 15.77 -2.62 22.46
CA ILE A 49 14.34 -2.75 22.27
C ILE A 49 13.62 -1.50 22.80
N ALA A 50 12.61 -1.04 22.07
CA ALA A 50 11.71 0.00 22.53
C ALA A 50 10.58 -0.63 23.37
N TYR A 51 10.54 -0.28 24.65
CA TYR A 51 9.45 -0.61 25.56
C TYR A 51 8.39 0.50 25.50
N LYS A 52 7.29 0.27 24.80
CA LYS A 52 6.21 1.26 24.65
C LYS A 52 5.30 1.28 25.87
N TYR A 53 4.91 2.47 26.31
CA TYR A 53 3.95 2.62 27.41
C TYR A 53 2.51 2.40 26.94
N PRO A 54 1.60 2.06 27.87
CA PRO A 54 0.18 2.09 27.56
C PRO A 54 -0.22 3.47 27.04
N PRO A 55 -0.92 3.54 25.90
CA PRO A 55 -1.37 4.81 25.34
C PRO A 55 -2.32 5.51 26.32
N GLU A 56 -2.32 6.84 26.27
CA GLU A 56 -3.23 7.63 27.10
C GLU A 56 -4.68 7.34 26.70
N GLN A 57 -5.49 6.96 27.70
CA GLN A 57 -6.92 6.72 27.54
C GLN A 57 -7.71 7.91 28.09
N LYS A 58 -8.65 8.43 27.31
CA LYS A 58 -9.56 9.50 27.73
C LYS A 58 -11.00 9.12 27.47
N GLU A 59 -11.88 9.60 28.34
CA GLU A 59 -13.32 9.49 28.15
C GLU A 59 -13.83 10.63 27.25
N THR A 60 -14.74 10.31 26.33
CA THR A 60 -15.53 11.28 25.56
C THR A 60 -16.91 10.71 25.24
N VAL A 61 -17.78 11.49 24.60
CA VAL A 61 -19.13 11.11 24.17
C VAL A 61 -19.17 10.98 22.66
N VAL A 62 -19.80 9.91 22.15
CA VAL A 62 -20.12 9.74 20.72
C VAL A 62 -21.29 10.65 20.37
N LYS A 63 -21.06 11.73 19.64
CA LYS A 63 -22.12 12.66 19.19
C LYS A 63 -22.95 12.11 18.06
N ASP A 64 -22.28 11.51 17.10
CA ASP A 64 -22.91 10.95 15.91
C ASP A 64 -22.01 9.88 15.29
N ILE A 65 -22.59 9.04 14.44
CA ILE A 65 -21.87 8.09 13.62
C ILE A 65 -22.26 8.35 12.16
N PHE A 66 -21.31 8.85 11.39
CA PHE A 66 -21.49 9.15 9.96
C PHE A 66 -20.73 8.14 9.10
N VAL A 67 -21.13 8.01 7.84
CA VAL A 67 -20.55 7.05 6.91
C VAL A 67 -19.69 7.76 5.88
N GLN A 68 -18.48 7.25 5.67
CA GLN A 68 -17.64 7.62 4.54
C GLN A 68 -17.67 6.51 3.48
N ILE A 69 -17.55 6.89 2.22
CA ILE A 69 -17.36 5.93 1.13
C ILE A 69 -15.90 5.90 0.68
N GLY A 70 -15.37 4.71 0.46
CA GLY A 70 -14.06 4.48 -0.15
C GLY A 70 -14.14 4.36 -1.68
N LYS A 71 -12.97 4.37 -2.34
CA LYS A 71 -12.86 4.26 -3.81
C LYS A 71 -13.47 2.99 -4.42
N THR A 72 -13.59 1.92 -3.63
CA THR A 72 -14.19 0.63 -4.01
C THR A 72 -15.67 0.51 -3.61
N GLY A 73 -16.28 1.60 -3.14
CA GLY A 73 -17.67 1.62 -2.70
C GLY A 73 -17.92 1.15 -1.28
N VAL A 74 -16.89 0.72 -0.55
CA VAL A 74 -17.00 0.35 0.87
C VAL A 74 -17.45 1.54 1.70
N LEU A 75 -18.50 1.32 2.49
CA LEU A 75 -19.03 2.26 3.45
C LEU A 75 -18.41 1.99 4.82
N THR A 76 -17.63 2.96 5.31
CA THR A 76 -16.90 2.89 6.58
C THR A 76 -17.57 3.83 7.58
N PRO A 77 -18.05 3.31 8.73
CA PRO A 77 -18.60 4.15 9.77
C PRO A 77 -17.48 4.86 10.54
N ASN A 78 -17.71 6.13 10.88
CA ASN A 78 -16.81 6.96 11.66
C ASN A 78 -17.61 7.62 12.78
N ALA A 79 -17.04 7.66 13.98
CA ALA A 79 -17.60 8.38 15.11
C ALA A 79 -17.17 9.84 15.07
N GLU A 80 -18.11 10.73 15.37
CA GLU A 80 -17.83 12.09 15.81
C GLU A 80 -17.98 12.16 17.33
N PHE A 81 -17.02 12.79 18.01
CA PHE A 81 -16.97 12.86 19.46
C PHE A 81 -17.12 14.29 19.97
N ASP A 82 -17.41 14.42 21.27
CA ASP A 82 -17.01 15.62 22.00
C ASP A 82 -15.48 15.79 21.92
N PRO A 83 -14.97 16.96 21.46
CA PRO A 83 -13.54 17.16 21.31
C PRO A 83 -12.80 16.93 22.63
N VAL A 84 -11.82 16.03 22.62
CA VAL A 84 -11.04 15.67 23.80
C VAL A 84 -9.55 15.67 23.47
N PHE A 85 -8.73 16.23 24.36
CA PHE A 85 -7.27 16.27 24.19
C PHE A 85 -6.65 14.95 24.65
N VAL A 86 -5.95 14.26 23.74
CA VAL A 86 -5.28 12.98 23.98
C VAL A 86 -3.89 13.02 23.35
N SER A 87 -2.85 12.85 24.16
CA SER A 87 -1.46 12.72 23.71
C SER A 87 -1.06 13.79 22.68
N GLY A 88 -1.13 15.05 23.09
CA GLY A 88 -0.64 16.18 22.31
C GLY A 88 -1.60 16.75 21.24
N SER A 89 -2.76 16.15 20.99
CA SER A 89 -3.74 16.71 20.04
C SER A 89 -5.19 16.50 20.46
N THR A 90 -6.07 17.35 19.95
CA THR A 90 -7.52 17.20 20.12
C THR A 90 -8.06 16.16 19.13
N ILE A 91 -8.75 15.16 19.65
CA ILE A 91 -9.48 14.16 18.87
C ILE A 91 -10.96 14.56 18.85
N SER A 92 -11.51 14.67 17.65
CA SER A 92 -12.94 14.89 17.41
C SER A 92 -13.59 13.79 16.58
N ARG A 93 -12.80 12.94 15.92
CA ARG A 93 -13.29 11.88 15.03
C ARG A 93 -12.38 10.66 15.08
N ALA A 94 -12.96 9.48 14.93
CA ALA A 94 -12.23 8.22 14.72
C ALA A 94 -13.02 7.25 13.84
N THR A 95 -12.30 6.35 13.17
CA THR A 95 -12.94 5.25 12.45
C THR A 95 -13.51 4.22 13.41
N LEU A 96 -14.66 3.64 13.05
CA LEU A 96 -15.24 2.49 13.74
C LEU A 96 -15.04 1.19 12.94
N HIS A 97 -14.10 1.19 11.98
CA HIS A 97 -13.72 0.08 11.11
C HIS A 97 -14.83 -0.48 10.20
N ASN A 98 -15.89 -1.06 10.75
CA ASN A 98 -17.00 -1.68 10.04
C ASN A 98 -18.20 -1.88 10.98
N MET A 99 -19.32 -2.40 10.44
CA MET A 99 -20.53 -2.63 11.22
C MET A 99 -20.33 -3.71 12.30
N ASP A 100 -19.53 -4.75 12.02
CA ASP A 100 -19.27 -5.83 12.98
C ASP A 100 -18.53 -5.33 14.23
N PHE A 101 -17.61 -4.37 14.06
CA PHE A 101 -16.92 -3.72 15.18
C PHE A 101 -17.88 -2.92 16.06
N ILE A 102 -18.82 -2.19 15.44
CA ILE A 102 -19.87 -1.45 16.17
C ILE A 102 -20.76 -2.40 16.94
N ASP A 103 -21.22 -3.48 16.31
CA ASP A 103 -22.11 -4.46 16.93
C ASP A 103 -21.41 -5.25 18.05
N THR A 104 -20.17 -5.67 17.84
CA THR A 104 -19.38 -6.43 18.84
C THR A 104 -19.11 -5.60 20.08
N ASN A 105 -18.76 -4.32 19.91
CA ASN A 105 -18.52 -3.40 21.02
C ASN A 105 -19.80 -2.73 21.55
N ASP A 106 -20.95 -2.97 20.89
CA ASP A 106 -22.25 -2.35 21.15
C ASP A 106 -22.14 -0.83 21.23
N ILE A 107 -21.47 -0.19 20.27
CA ILE A 107 -21.27 1.26 20.23
C ILE A 107 -22.54 1.95 19.72
N ARG A 108 -23.00 2.97 20.44
CA ARG A 108 -24.22 3.73 20.13
C ARG A 108 -23.94 5.22 20.11
N ILE A 109 -24.80 5.96 19.42
CA ILE A 109 -24.81 7.43 19.50
C ILE A 109 -25.24 7.83 20.92
N ASN A 110 -24.60 8.85 21.46
CA ASN A 110 -24.65 9.34 22.85
C ASN A 110 -23.97 8.43 23.89
N ASP A 111 -23.25 7.38 23.50
CA ASP A 111 -22.46 6.60 24.45
C ASP A 111 -21.26 7.39 24.98
N HIS A 112 -20.96 7.19 26.27
CA HIS A 112 -19.64 7.50 26.82
C HIS A 112 -18.66 6.40 26.42
N VAL A 113 -17.53 6.78 25.84
CA VAL A 113 -16.50 5.85 25.33
C VAL A 113 -15.13 6.23 25.86
N ILE A 114 -14.28 5.22 26.04
CA ILE A 114 -12.85 5.42 26.24
C ILE A 114 -12.18 5.34 24.88
N ILE A 115 -11.44 6.38 24.54
CA ILE A 115 -10.64 6.46 23.32
C ILE A 115 -9.15 6.55 23.65
N GLN A 116 -8.31 6.15 22.70
CA GLN A 116 -6.85 6.29 22.76
C GLN A 116 -6.28 6.55 21.37
N LYS A 117 -4.96 6.76 21.28
CA LYS A 117 -4.25 6.73 19.99
C LYS A 117 -3.47 5.43 19.84
N ALA A 118 -3.85 4.60 18.88
CA ALA A 118 -3.06 3.45 18.45
C ALA A 118 -1.72 3.92 17.89
N GLY A 119 -0.63 3.38 18.45
CA GLY A 119 0.73 3.75 18.07
C GLY A 119 1.01 5.26 18.21
N ASP A 120 0.32 5.93 19.15
CA ASP A 120 0.41 7.36 19.47
C ASP A 120 -0.05 8.32 18.36
N ILE A 121 -0.64 7.79 17.27
CA ILE A 121 -1.04 8.58 16.11
C ILE A 121 -2.53 8.43 15.79
N ILE A 122 -3.07 7.21 15.71
CA ILE A 122 -4.38 6.93 15.12
C ILE A 122 -5.44 6.82 16.22
N PRO A 123 -6.44 7.73 16.29
CA PRO A 123 -7.54 7.62 17.25
C PRO A 123 -8.35 6.34 17.09
N GLU A 124 -8.64 5.66 18.20
CA GLU A 124 -9.50 4.46 18.23
C GLU A 124 -10.37 4.42 19.49
N VAL A 125 -11.54 3.76 19.36
CA VAL A 125 -12.42 3.47 20.50
C VAL A 125 -11.98 2.16 21.15
N VAL A 126 -11.62 2.23 22.44
CA VAL A 126 -11.19 1.08 23.23
C VAL A 126 -12.38 0.29 23.77
N ARG A 127 -13.34 1.00 24.39
CA ARG A 127 -14.55 0.39 24.97
C ARG A 127 -15.63 1.43 25.23
N VAL A 128 -16.86 0.94 25.34
CA VAL A 128 -18.03 1.71 25.78
C VAL A 128 -18.19 1.62 27.30
N LEU A 129 -18.46 2.73 27.96
CA LEU A 129 -18.81 2.80 29.39
C LEU A 129 -20.32 2.57 29.55
N LYS A 130 -20.73 1.30 29.48
CA LYS A 130 -22.14 0.89 29.50
C LYS A 130 -22.87 1.29 30.79
N ASP A 131 -22.14 1.42 31.88
CA ASP A 131 -22.61 1.87 33.19
C ASP A 131 -23.07 3.34 33.19
N LYS A 132 -22.60 4.15 32.25
CA LYS A 132 -22.99 5.56 32.10
C LYS A 132 -24.18 5.76 31.16
N ARG A 133 -24.80 4.69 30.68
CA ARG A 133 -25.97 4.78 29.80
C ARG A 133 -27.18 5.30 30.53
N THR A 134 -27.87 6.23 29.89
CA THR A 134 -29.09 6.90 30.34
C THR A 134 -30.35 6.30 29.73
N GLY A 135 -30.22 5.42 28.74
CA GLY A 135 -31.33 4.86 27.96
C GLY A 135 -31.72 5.70 26.75
N LYS A 136 -31.06 6.84 26.52
CA LYS A 136 -31.26 7.72 25.35
C LYS A 136 -30.33 7.38 24.17
N GLU A 137 -29.51 6.35 24.31
CA GLU A 137 -28.51 5.98 23.31
C GLU A 137 -29.15 5.32 22.09
N ILE A 138 -28.72 5.74 20.90
CA ILE A 138 -29.33 5.31 19.64
C ILE A 138 -28.40 4.31 18.96
N ARG A 139 -28.90 3.10 18.69
CA ARG A 139 -28.15 2.09 17.93
C ARG A 139 -27.97 2.56 16.50
N PHE A 140 -26.72 2.66 16.05
CA PHE A 140 -26.41 2.95 14.67
C PHE A 140 -26.77 1.75 13.78
N LYS A 141 -27.27 2.04 12.58
CA LYS A 141 -27.49 1.06 11.51
C LYS A 141 -26.86 1.62 10.25
N MET A 142 -26.21 0.76 9.48
CA MET A 142 -25.75 1.12 8.15
C MET A 142 -26.96 1.57 7.31
N PRO A 143 -26.88 2.68 6.57
CA PRO A 143 -27.99 3.15 5.76
C PRO A 143 -28.29 2.17 4.62
N GLU A 144 -29.58 1.99 4.31
CA GLU A 144 -30.05 1.12 3.22
C GLU A 144 -29.70 1.72 1.85
N ASN A 145 -29.66 3.05 1.76
CA ASN A 145 -29.27 3.80 0.57
C ASN A 145 -27.96 4.56 0.80
N CYS A 146 -27.10 4.57 -0.21
CA CYS A 146 -25.80 5.23 -0.17
C CYS A 146 -25.98 6.74 0.00
N PRO A 147 -25.39 7.38 1.02
CA PRO A 147 -25.61 8.81 1.29
C PRO A 147 -25.03 9.73 0.20
N PHE A 148 -24.24 9.18 -0.74
CA PHE A 148 -23.60 9.94 -1.82
C PHE A 148 -24.37 9.86 -3.14
N CYS A 149 -25.06 8.76 -3.43
CA CYS A 149 -25.73 8.57 -4.73
C CYS A 149 -27.12 7.96 -4.63
N ASN A 150 -27.62 7.76 -3.41
CA ASN A 150 -28.92 7.17 -3.07
C ASN A 150 -29.17 5.75 -3.60
N SER A 151 -28.15 5.07 -4.15
CA SER A 151 -28.26 3.69 -4.64
C SER A 151 -28.18 2.67 -3.49
N ASP A 152 -28.64 1.45 -3.74
CA ASP A 152 -28.68 0.39 -2.73
C ASP A 152 -27.32 0.07 -2.13
N VAL A 153 -27.32 -0.13 -0.81
CA VAL A 153 -26.18 -0.61 -0.04
C VAL A 153 -26.38 -2.08 0.27
N GLN A 154 -25.38 -2.89 -0.06
CA GLN A 154 -25.40 -4.32 0.22
C GLN A 154 -24.20 -4.74 1.05
N ARG A 155 -24.43 -5.64 2.01
CA ARG A 155 -23.34 -6.34 2.69
C ARG A 155 -22.75 -7.35 1.71
N VAL A 156 -21.44 -7.29 1.50
CA VAL A 156 -20.76 -8.21 0.59
C VAL A 156 -20.72 -9.60 1.21
N LYS A 157 -21.10 -10.62 0.43
CA LYS A 157 -21.05 -12.02 0.86
C LYS A 157 -19.63 -12.36 1.33
N ASP A 158 -19.54 -13.02 2.49
CA ASP A 158 -18.28 -13.45 3.10
C ASP A 158 -17.32 -12.30 3.50
N GLN A 159 -17.80 -11.06 3.60
CA GLN A 159 -17.04 -9.90 4.10
C GLN A 159 -17.81 -9.13 5.19
N ALA A 160 -17.07 -8.47 6.08
CA ALA A 160 -17.62 -7.53 7.06
C ALA A 160 -18.10 -6.19 6.44
N ALA A 161 -17.79 -5.96 5.16
CA ALA A 161 -17.96 -4.67 4.50
C ALA A 161 -19.36 -4.51 3.88
N TYR A 162 -19.96 -3.34 4.10
CA TYR A 162 -21.09 -2.84 3.32
C TYR A 162 -20.56 -2.04 2.13
N ARG A 163 -21.19 -2.18 0.95
CA ARG A 163 -20.79 -1.48 -0.28
C ARG A 163 -21.97 -0.86 -0.98
N CYS A 164 -21.74 0.33 -1.53
CA CYS A 164 -22.59 0.93 -2.56
C CYS A 164 -22.46 0.13 -3.86
N THR A 165 -23.59 -0.36 -4.39
CA THR A 165 -23.63 -1.18 -5.62
C THR A 165 -23.44 -0.37 -6.91
N ASN A 166 -23.69 0.94 -6.86
CA ASN A 166 -23.57 1.81 -8.02
C ASN A 166 -22.11 2.16 -8.33
N ILE A 167 -21.62 1.68 -9.47
CA ILE A 167 -20.26 1.92 -9.98
C ILE A 167 -20.01 3.38 -10.36
N ASN A 168 -21.07 4.11 -10.71
CA ASN A 168 -21.08 5.54 -11.03
C ASN A 168 -21.40 6.41 -9.81
N CYS A 169 -21.29 5.86 -8.60
CA CYS A 169 -21.48 6.63 -7.38
C CYS A 169 -20.51 7.82 -7.33
N ILE A 170 -21.05 9.04 -7.19
CA ILE A 170 -20.30 10.28 -7.14
C ILE A 170 -19.22 10.26 -6.04
N GLY A 171 -19.52 9.67 -4.88
CA GLY A 171 -18.57 9.53 -3.79
C GLY A 171 -17.43 8.57 -4.13
N GLN A 172 -17.69 7.49 -4.87
CA GLN A 172 -16.62 6.60 -5.35
C GLN A 172 -15.75 7.28 -6.40
N ILE A 173 -16.37 8.02 -7.33
CA ILE A 173 -15.66 8.79 -8.36
C ILE A 173 -14.75 9.81 -7.71
N SER A 174 -15.25 10.60 -6.75
CA SER A 174 -14.46 11.57 -5.99
C SER A 174 -13.24 10.91 -5.33
N ARG A 175 -13.43 9.77 -4.65
CA ARG A 175 -12.31 9.02 -4.05
C ARG A 175 -11.32 8.43 -5.07
N ARG A 176 -11.79 8.03 -6.26
CA ARG A 176 -10.90 7.55 -7.33
C ARG A 176 -10.07 8.71 -7.90
N LEU A 177 -10.68 9.87 -8.11
CA LEU A 177 -9.99 11.08 -8.54
C LEU A 177 -8.95 11.54 -7.51
N GLU A 178 -9.33 11.58 -6.23
CA GLU A 178 -8.42 11.90 -5.13
C GLU A 178 -7.23 10.91 -5.06
N HIS A 179 -7.52 9.61 -5.15
CA HIS A 179 -6.48 8.58 -5.18
C HIS A 179 -5.54 8.75 -6.37
N PHE A 180 -6.08 9.03 -7.56
CA PHE A 180 -5.30 9.28 -8.77
C PHE A 180 -4.38 10.50 -8.62
N CYS A 181 -4.84 11.56 -7.98
CA CYS A 181 -4.06 12.79 -7.77
C CYS A 181 -3.04 12.68 -6.62
N SER A 182 -3.11 11.64 -5.79
CA SER A 182 -2.29 11.50 -4.59
C SER A 182 -0.79 11.48 -4.88
N LYS A 183 0.00 11.80 -3.85
CA LYS A 183 1.48 11.86 -3.91
C LYS A 183 2.14 10.55 -4.33
N ASP A 184 1.50 9.41 -4.09
CA ASP A 184 2.04 8.10 -4.49
C ASP A 184 1.55 7.65 -5.88
N ALA A 185 0.49 8.29 -6.40
CA ALA A 185 -0.07 8.06 -7.73
C ALA A 185 0.41 9.11 -8.73
N MET A 186 -0.42 9.94 -9.36
CA MET A 186 0.04 10.89 -10.37
C MET A 186 0.63 12.19 -9.82
N ASP A 187 0.64 12.39 -8.48
CA ASP A 187 1.23 13.56 -7.80
C ASP A 187 0.76 14.90 -8.38
N ILE A 188 -0.57 15.06 -8.46
CA ILE A 188 -1.19 16.25 -9.01
C ILE A 188 -1.58 17.17 -7.85
N GLU A 189 -0.68 18.09 -7.51
CA GLU A 189 -0.96 19.12 -6.52
C GLU A 189 -2.11 20.05 -6.96
N GLY A 190 -2.97 20.42 -6.02
CA GLY A 190 -4.08 21.35 -6.24
C GLY A 190 -5.46 20.67 -6.35
N LEU A 191 -5.50 19.36 -6.57
CA LEU A 191 -6.74 18.56 -6.55
C LEU A 191 -6.92 17.84 -5.21
N SER A 192 -7.17 18.61 -4.15
CA SER A 192 -7.57 18.06 -2.84
C SER A 192 -9.00 17.51 -2.89
N THR A 193 -9.43 16.76 -1.86
CA THR A 193 -10.79 16.22 -1.75
C THR A 193 -11.86 17.30 -2.00
N ALA A 194 -11.73 18.46 -1.35
CA ALA A 194 -12.66 19.57 -1.50
C ALA A 194 -12.62 20.19 -2.91
N THR A 195 -11.43 20.30 -3.53
CA THR A 195 -11.32 20.79 -4.91
C THR A 195 -11.96 19.81 -5.89
N VAL A 196 -11.72 18.51 -5.74
CA VAL A 196 -12.29 17.46 -6.58
C VAL A 196 -13.81 17.50 -6.49
N GLU A 197 -14.37 17.53 -5.28
CA GLU A 197 -15.82 17.64 -5.07
C GLU A 197 -16.38 18.91 -5.73
N LYS A 198 -15.76 20.08 -5.51
CA LYS A 198 -16.17 21.34 -6.14
C LYS A 198 -16.14 21.27 -7.67
N PHE A 199 -15.13 20.62 -8.25
CA PHE A 199 -15.01 20.49 -9.70
C PHE A 199 -16.02 19.51 -10.27
N MET A 200 -16.38 18.46 -9.52
CA MET A 200 -17.44 17.54 -9.89
C MET A 200 -18.81 18.22 -9.85
N ASP A 201 -19.09 19.03 -8.83
CA ASP A 201 -20.33 19.82 -8.72
C ASP A 201 -20.49 20.79 -9.90
N LEU A 202 -19.39 21.40 -10.34
CA LEU A 202 -19.34 22.26 -11.52
C LEU A 202 -19.29 21.48 -12.85
N SER A 203 -19.41 20.15 -12.82
CA SER A 203 -19.32 19.26 -13.99
C SER A 203 -18.02 19.41 -14.80
N LEU A 204 -16.95 19.87 -14.14
CA LEU A 204 -15.61 19.98 -14.72
C LEU A 204 -14.91 18.63 -14.78
N LEU A 205 -15.18 17.75 -13.80
CA LEU A 205 -14.65 16.40 -13.69
C LEU A 205 -15.78 15.36 -13.55
N LYS A 206 -15.74 14.30 -14.34
CA LYS A 206 -16.62 13.12 -14.23
C LYS A 206 -15.82 11.83 -14.07
N ASP A 207 -14.61 11.78 -14.62
CA ASP A 207 -13.67 10.69 -14.46
C ASP A 207 -12.21 11.18 -14.51
N ILE A 208 -11.29 10.23 -14.39
CA ILE A 208 -9.85 10.48 -14.30
C ILE A 208 -9.31 11.17 -15.55
N ALA A 209 -9.82 10.85 -16.75
CA ALA A 209 -9.32 11.45 -17.98
C ALA A 209 -9.69 12.94 -18.09
N ASP A 210 -10.83 13.35 -17.53
CA ASP A 210 -11.25 14.76 -17.52
C ASP A 210 -10.27 15.69 -16.77
N ILE A 211 -9.43 15.14 -15.87
CA ILE A 211 -8.36 15.91 -15.21
C ILE A 211 -7.44 16.52 -16.26
N TYR A 212 -7.08 15.73 -17.28
CA TYR A 212 -6.19 16.17 -18.33
C TYR A 212 -6.88 17.13 -19.30
N ASP A 213 -8.21 17.16 -19.37
CA ASP A 213 -8.99 18.12 -20.17
C ASP A 213 -9.14 19.50 -19.51
N LEU A 214 -8.74 19.67 -18.24
CA LEU A 214 -8.90 20.93 -17.51
C LEU A 214 -8.16 22.12 -18.17
N HIS A 215 -7.11 21.88 -18.95
CA HIS A 215 -6.41 22.93 -19.71
C HIS A 215 -7.35 23.66 -20.67
N ASN A 216 -8.31 22.95 -21.27
CA ASN A 216 -9.33 23.51 -22.16
C ASN A 216 -10.40 24.32 -21.42
N LYS A 217 -10.47 24.19 -20.09
CA LYS A 217 -11.47 24.84 -19.24
C LYS A 217 -10.88 25.96 -18.39
N ARG A 218 -9.69 26.47 -18.74
CA ARG A 218 -8.97 27.52 -17.99
C ARG A 218 -9.84 28.72 -17.61
N GLU A 219 -10.63 29.24 -18.54
CA GLU A 219 -11.50 30.39 -18.28
C GLU A 219 -12.60 30.09 -17.25
N GLN A 220 -13.09 28.85 -17.22
CA GLN A 220 -14.07 28.42 -16.22
C GLN A 220 -13.41 28.28 -14.85
N LEU A 221 -12.18 27.74 -14.80
CA LEU A 221 -11.39 27.63 -13.57
C LEU A 221 -11.15 29.00 -12.90
N LEU A 222 -10.84 30.03 -13.69
CA LEU A 222 -10.61 31.39 -13.19
C LEU A 222 -11.86 32.06 -12.61
N LYS A 223 -13.06 31.60 -12.97
CA LYS A 223 -14.33 32.10 -12.42
C LYS A 223 -14.69 31.47 -11.08
N ILE A 224 -13.95 30.45 -10.65
CA ILE A 224 -14.21 29.75 -9.39
C ILE A 224 -13.63 30.56 -8.23
N GLU A 225 -14.46 30.83 -7.22
CA GLU A 225 -14.00 31.48 -6.00
C GLU A 225 -12.84 30.70 -5.36
N GLY A 226 -11.76 31.40 -5.03
CA GLY A 226 -10.52 30.84 -4.51
C GLY A 226 -9.50 30.42 -5.59
N PHE A 227 -9.85 30.44 -6.87
CA PHE A 227 -8.96 30.07 -7.99
C PHE A 227 -8.46 31.28 -8.77
N GLY A 228 -7.45 31.97 -8.24
CA GLY A 228 -6.74 33.02 -8.96
C GLY A 228 -5.74 32.46 -10.00
N GLU A 229 -5.23 33.32 -10.89
CA GLU A 229 -4.32 32.94 -11.98
C GLU A 229 -3.14 32.07 -11.55
N LYS A 230 -2.48 32.42 -10.42
CA LYS A 230 -1.36 31.65 -9.89
C LYS A 230 -1.75 30.22 -9.51
N SER A 231 -2.91 30.05 -8.87
CA SER A 231 -3.40 28.73 -8.45
C SER A 231 -3.79 27.87 -9.64
N VAL A 232 -4.46 28.45 -10.63
CA VAL A 232 -4.84 27.77 -11.88
C VAL A 232 -3.60 27.37 -12.66
N ASN A 233 -2.61 28.26 -12.79
CA ASN A 233 -1.32 27.93 -13.43
C ASN A 233 -0.62 26.79 -12.70
N LYS A 234 -0.53 26.83 -11.37
CA LYS A 234 0.10 25.78 -10.58
C LYS A 234 -0.57 24.42 -10.82
N LEU A 235 -1.91 24.38 -10.79
CA LEU A 235 -2.69 23.19 -11.04
C LEU A 235 -2.45 22.63 -12.45
N LEU A 236 -2.59 23.46 -13.48
CA LEU A 236 -2.41 23.03 -14.87
C LEU A 236 -0.97 22.56 -15.14
N SER A 237 0.03 23.22 -14.56
CA SER A 237 1.42 22.78 -14.65
C SER A 237 1.65 21.45 -13.91
N ALA A 238 1.00 21.20 -12.77
CA ALA A 238 1.08 19.92 -12.08
C ALA A 238 0.45 18.79 -12.89
N ILE A 239 -0.70 19.04 -13.53
CA ILE A 239 -1.35 18.09 -14.45
C ILE A 239 -0.43 17.76 -15.62
N GLU A 240 0.15 18.78 -16.27
CA GLU A 240 1.05 18.57 -17.41
C GLU A 240 2.31 17.81 -17.00
N LYS A 241 2.93 18.18 -15.86
CA LYS A 241 4.08 17.46 -15.30
C LYS A 241 3.76 16.00 -15.03
N SER A 242 2.56 15.68 -14.54
CA SER A 242 2.18 14.31 -14.20
C SER A 242 2.20 13.36 -15.41
N LYS A 243 2.05 13.88 -16.64
CA LYS A 243 2.06 13.07 -17.86
C LYS A 243 3.37 12.32 -18.07
N SER A 244 4.50 12.83 -17.55
CA SER A 244 5.81 12.19 -17.70
C SER A 244 6.14 11.18 -16.58
N ASN A 245 5.22 10.96 -15.63
CA ASN A 245 5.40 9.95 -14.60
C ASN A 245 5.61 8.56 -15.22
N ASN A 246 6.36 7.72 -14.51
CA ASN A 246 6.50 6.32 -14.88
C ASN A 246 5.17 5.57 -14.78
N ILE A 247 5.00 4.50 -15.58
CA ILE A 247 3.73 3.78 -15.70
C ILE A 247 3.26 3.14 -14.39
N ASP A 248 4.16 2.82 -13.45
CA ASP A 248 3.79 2.28 -12.13
C ASP A 248 2.86 3.22 -11.36
N ARG A 249 3.10 4.53 -11.47
CA ARG A 249 2.27 5.58 -10.85
C ARG A 249 0.90 5.66 -11.49
N LEU A 250 0.83 5.47 -12.81
CA LEU A 250 -0.44 5.40 -13.55
C LEU A 250 -1.24 4.15 -13.13
N ILE A 251 -0.62 2.97 -13.12
CA ILE A 251 -1.24 1.69 -12.73
C ILE A 251 -1.76 1.77 -11.29
N PHE A 252 -0.97 2.37 -10.39
CA PHE A 252 -1.41 2.60 -9.02
C PHE A 252 -2.59 3.57 -8.98
N GLY A 253 -2.53 4.66 -9.73
CA GLY A 253 -3.53 5.73 -9.76
C GLY A 253 -4.90 5.30 -10.31
N ILE A 254 -4.97 4.44 -11.33
CA ILE A 254 -6.24 3.95 -11.87
C ILE A 254 -7.00 3.05 -10.88
N GLY A 255 -6.30 2.50 -9.88
CA GLY A 255 -6.90 1.85 -8.72
C GLY A 255 -7.48 0.46 -8.98
N ILE A 256 -6.76 -0.39 -9.72
CA ILE A 256 -7.11 -1.81 -9.90
C ILE A 256 -7.20 -2.51 -8.53
N LEU A 257 -8.26 -3.29 -8.31
CA LEU A 257 -8.49 -3.96 -7.03
C LEU A 257 -7.31 -4.92 -6.71
N TYR A 258 -6.88 -4.94 -5.45
CA TYR A 258 -5.70 -5.70 -4.95
C TYR A 258 -4.33 -5.24 -5.48
N ILE A 259 -4.27 -4.27 -6.40
CA ILE A 259 -3.01 -3.77 -6.95
C ILE A 259 -2.61 -2.48 -6.24
N GLY A 260 -1.76 -2.64 -5.23
CA GLY A 260 -1.14 -1.53 -4.50
C GLY A 260 0.11 -0.98 -5.19
N GLN A 261 0.76 0.01 -4.56
CA GLN A 261 1.94 0.68 -5.09
C GLN A 261 3.07 -0.31 -5.45
N LYS A 262 3.41 -1.23 -4.53
CA LYS A 262 4.44 -2.25 -4.78
C LYS A 262 4.10 -3.15 -5.98
N ALA A 263 2.85 -3.60 -6.08
CA ALA A 263 2.41 -4.43 -7.19
C ALA A 263 2.47 -3.66 -8.53
N SER A 264 2.16 -2.36 -8.50
CA SER A 264 2.25 -1.49 -9.67
C SER A 264 3.69 -1.29 -10.14
N SER A 265 4.63 -1.11 -9.21
CA SER A 265 6.06 -1.06 -9.54
C SER A 265 6.57 -2.38 -10.13
N LEU A 266 6.17 -3.52 -9.56
CA LEU A 266 6.51 -4.84 -10.12
C LEU A 266 5.95 -5.03 -11.54
N LEU A 267 4.74 -4.56 -11.82
CA LEU A 267 4.20 -4.60 -13.18
C LEU A 267 5.04 -3.75 -14.14
N ALA A 268 5.41 -2.53 -13.74
CA ALA A 268 6.29 -1.68 -14.55
C ALA A 268 7.68 -2.30 -14.77
N GLU A 269 8.22 -3.02 -13.79
CA GLU A 269 9.51 -3.71 -13.94
C GLU A 269 9.44 -4.89 -14.91
N ASN A 270 8.29 -5.55 -15.03
CA ASN A 270 8.12 -6.79 -15.81
C ASN A 270 7.43 -6.59 -17.18
N PHE A 271 6.80 -5.43 -17.42
CA PHE A 271 6.16 -5.10 -18.69
C PHE A 271 6.67 -3.78 -19.25
N PRO A 272 6.93 -3.69 -20.57
CA PRO A 272 7.51 -2.50 -21.18
C PRO A 272 6.51 -1.33 -21.24
N ASP A 273 5.22 -1.61 -21.39
CA ASP A 273 4.19 -0.59 -21.58
C ASP A 273 2.80 -1.08 -21.15
N MET A 274 1.84 -0.15 -21.13
CA MET A 274 0.44 -0.43 -20.76
C MET A 274 -0.20 -1.44 -21.70
N GLN A 275 0.12 -1.40 -22.99
CA GLN A 275 -0.47 -2.29 -23.98
C GLN A 275 -0.06 -3.74 -23.76
N SER A 276 1.19 -3.97 -23.36
CA SER A 276 1.71 -5.29 -22.97
C SER A 276 1.00 -5.82 -21.73
N ILE A 277 0.72 -4.96 -20.75
CA ILE A 277 -0.06 -5.33 -19.56
C ILE A 277 -1.49 -5.70 -19.95
N MET A 278 -2.14 -4.89 -20.80
CA MET A 278 -3.52 -5.13 -21.26
C MET A 278 -3.65 -6.44 -22.06
N ALA A 279 -2.61 -6.82 -22.81
CA ALA A 279 -2.58 -8.04 -23.62
C ALA A 279 -2.11 -9.29 -22.86
N ALA A 280 -1.55 -9.12 -21.65
CA ALA A 280 -0.97 -10.21 -20.87
C ALA A 280 -2.02 -11.21 -20.38
N ARG A 281 -1.63 -12.48 -20.30
CA ARG A 281 -2.46 -13.56 -19.76
C ARG A 281 -2.32 -13.60 -18.24
N VAL A 282 -3.30 -14.21 -17.59
CA VAL A 282 -3.26 -14.49 -16.13
C VAL A 282 -1.96 -15.21 -15.75
N THR A 283 -1.48 -16.13 -16.58
CA THR A 283 -0.22 -16.87 -16.36
C THR A 283 1.00 -15.96 -16.33
N ASP A 284 1.01 -14.90 -17.14
CA ASP A 284 2.13 -13.97 -17.23
C ASP A 284 2.24 -13.17 -15.92
N PHE A 285 1.11 -12.72 -15.39
CA PHE A 285 1.06 -12.07 -14.08
C PHE A 285 1.47 -13.00 -12.94
N THR A 286 1.02 -14.26 -12.92
CA THR A 286 1.39 -15.21 -11.85
C THR A 286 2.87 -15.61 -11.87
N SER A 287 3.60 -15.30 -12.96
CA SER A 287 5.04 -15.54 -13.03
C SER A 287 5.86 -14.49 -12.26
N ILE A 288 5.25 -13.34 -11.96
CA ILE A 288 5.86 -12.27 -11.17
C ILE A 288 5.86 -12.70 -9.70
N ASP A 289 7.03 -12.63 -9.05
CA ASP A 289 7.15 -12.91 -7.63
C ASP A 289 6.18 -12.00 -6.84
N THR A 290 5.51 -12.55 -5.83
CA THR A 290 4.40 -11.95 -5.05
C THR A 290 3.01 -11.90 -5.71
N PHE A 291 2.85 -12.23 -6.99
CA PHE A 291 1.54 -12.23 -7.64
C PHE A 291 0.84 -13.59 -7.48
N GLY A 292 -0.21 -13.62 -6.66
CA GLY A 292 -1.12 -14.76 -6.59
C GLY A 292 -2.24 -14.70 -7.64
N GLU A 293 -2.98 -15.80 -7.81
CA GLU A 293 -4.10 -15.89 -8.76
C GLU A 293 -5.15 -14.79 -8.58
N VAL A 294 -5.43 -14.37 -7.33
CA VAL A 294 -6.41 -13.30 -7.05
C VAL A 294 -5.97 -11.97 -7.66
N MET A 295 -4.69 -11.62 -7.55
CA MET A 295 -4.15 -10.37 -8.13
C MET A 295 -4.10 -10.45 -9.65
N ALA A 296 -3.63 -11.59 -10.18
CA ALA A 296 -3.54 -11.82 -11.63
C ALA A 296 -4.92 -11.75 -12.32
N ASN A 297 -5.92 -12.41 -11.76
CA ASN A 297 -7.29 -12.34 -12.28
C ASN A 297 -7.87 -10.93 -12.16
N SER A 298 -7.61 -10.22 -11.06
CA SER A 298 -8.09 -8.85 -10.88
C SER A 298 -7.59 -7.89 -11.99
N ILE A 299 -6.32 -8.01 -12.39
CA ILE A 299 -5.75 -7.21 -13.48
C ILE A 299 -6.38 -7.62 -14.81
N ALA A 300 -6.41 -8.92 -15.11
CA ALA A 300 -6.97 -9.42 -16.36
C ALA A 300 -8.45 -9.05 -16.51
N ASP A 301 -9.24 -9.14 -15.44
CA ASP A 301 -10.66 -8.79 -15.44
C ASP A 301 -10.87 -7.28 -15.55
N TYR A 302 -10.00 -6.46 -14.95
CA TYR A 302 -10.05 -5.00 -15.12
C TYR A 302 -9.91 -4.61 -16.59
N PHE A 303 -8.96 -5.18 -17.32
CA PHE A 303 -8.73 -4.85 -18.74
C PHE A 303 -9.67 -5.56 -19.73
N LYS A 304 -10.53 -6.48 -19.26
CA LYS A 304 -11.68 -6.98 -20.05
C LYS A 304 -12.84 -5.98 -20.09
N ASP A 305 -12.92 -5.04 -19.15
CA ASP A 305 -13.96 -4.01 -19.14
C ASP A 305 -13.64 -2.93 -20.19
N GLU A 306 -14.53 -2.80 -21.18
CA GLU A 306 -14.40 -1.78 -22.24
C GLU A 306 -14.27 -0.36 -21.69
N LYS A 307 -14.86 -0.06 -20.53
CA LYS A 307 -14.73 1.27 -19.89
C LYS A 307 -13.33 1.52 -19.38
N ALA A 308 -12.67 0.50 -18.83
CA ALA A 308 -11.29 0.59 -18.37
C ALA A 308 -10.36 0.79 -19.57
N VAL A 309 -10.54 0.00 -20.63
CA VAL A 309 -9.79 0.15 -21.89
C VAL A 309 -9.97 1.56 -22.47
N ASN A 310 -11.21 2.06 -22.53
CA ASN A 310 -11.49 3.41 -23.03
C ASN A 310 -10.86 4.50 -22.15
N LEU A 311 -10.84 4.33 -20.82
CA LEU A 311 -10.13 5.26 -19.93
C LEU A 311 -8.64 5.33 -20.28
N ILE A 312 -7.97 4.19 -20.46
CA ILE A 312 -6.56 4.14 -20.84
C ILE A 312 -6.33 4.83 -22.18
N ASN A 313 -7.14 4.52 -23.19
CA ASN A 313 -7.02 5.14 -24.52
C ASN A 313 -7.19 6.66 -24.47
N ARG A 314 -8.12 7.16 -23.64
CA ARG A 314 -8.30 8.61 -23.43
C ARG A 314 -7.09 9.23 -22.75
N LEU A 315 -6.50 8.58 -21.76
CA LEU A 315 -5.29 9.05 -21.09
C LEU A 315 -4.09 9.08 -22.05
N GLU A 316 -3.95 8.06 -22.89
CA GLU A 316 -2.90 8.00 -23.92
C GLU A 316 -3.06 9.13 -24.93
N ALA A 317 -4.29 9.39 -25.40
CA ALA A 317 -4.59 10.49 -26.31
C ALA A 317 -4.28 11.88 -25.71
N GLN A 318 -4.30 12.00 -24.37
CA GLN A 318 -3.91 13.22 -23.64
C GLN A 318 -2.38 13.34 -23.43
N GLY A 319 -1.60 12.36 -23.92
CA GLY A 319 -0.15 12.32 -23.81
C GLY A 319 0.37 11.83 -22.46
N VAL A 320 -0.46 11.12 -21.67
CA VAL A 320 0.01 10.44 -20.46
C VAL A 320 0.96 9.31 -20.85
N ASN A 321 2.12 9.25 -20.21
CA ASN A 321 3.13 8.23 -20.48
C ASN A 321 2.59 6.82 -20.21
N MET A 322 2.56 6.00 -21.26
CA MET A 322 2.18 4.59 -21.21
C MET A 322 3.38 3.64 -21.17
N GLN A 323 4.60 4.18 -21.07
CA GLN A 323 5.85 3.42 -21.12
C GLN A 323 6.45 3.27 -19.73
N SER A 324 7.04 2.11 -19.48
CA SER A 324 7.82 1.87 -18.28
C SER A 324 9.27 2.30 -18.45
N LEU A 325 9.65 3.31 -17.67
CA LEU A 325 11.04 3.76 -17.48
C LEU A 325 11.84 2.82 -16.57
N SER A 326 11.14 1.94 -15.85
CA SER A 326 11.73 0.95 -14.93
C SER A 326 11.72 -0.46 -15.51
N TYR A 327 11.27 -0.61 -16.76
CA TYR A 327 11.30 -1.90 -17.43
C TYR A 327 12.74 -2.36 -17.53
N ASN A 328 13.09 -3.26 -16.64
CA ASN A 328 14.36 -3.91 -16.68
C ASN A 328 14.26 -4.92 -17.82
N ASN A 329 14.81 -4.54 -18.97
CA ASN A 329 15.09 -5.47 -20.05
C ASN A 329 16.25 -6.41 -19.67
N THR A 330 16.21 -7.00 -18.47
CA THR A 330 16.92 -8.25 -18.16
C THR A 330 16.26 -9.45 -18.84
N GLN A 331 15.36 -9.23 -19.80
CA GLN A 331 14.88 -10.22 -20.74
C GLN A 331 15.94 -10.48 -21.82
N LYS A 332 16.62 -11.63 -21.68
CA LYS A 332 17.52 -12.32 -22.64
C LYS A 332 18.76 -11.54 -23.09
N LEU A 333 19.82 -11.61 -22.29
CA LEU A 333 21.19 -11.50 -22.81
C LEU A 333 21.46 -12.59 -23.87
N SER A 334 20.94 -13.81 -23.65
CA SER A 334 21.02 -14.92 -24.59
C SER A 334 20.02 -16.05 -24.26
N ASP A 335 19.93 -17.04 -25.16
CA ASP A 335 19.12 -18.26 -25.01
C ASP A 335 19.93 -19.48 -24.53
N LYS A 336 21.18 -19.26 -24.10
CA LYS A 336 22.15 -20.33 -23.84
C LYS A 336 21.77 -21.25 -22.69
N LEU A 337 21.02 -20.74 -21.72
CA LEU A 337 20.63 -21.50 -20.52
C LEU A 337 19.19 -22.00 -20.56
N ILE A 338 18.50 -21.91 -21.71
CA ILE A 338 17.12 -22.39 -21.85
C ILE A 338 17.00 -23.86 -21.44
N GLY A 339 16.03 -24.12 -20.55
CA GLY A 339 15.72 -25.46 -20.06
C GLY A 339 16.71 -26.00 -19.03
N LYS A 340 17.70 -25.20 -18.59
CA LYS A 340 18.65 -25.58 -17.55
C LYS A 340 18.22 -25.05 -16.19
N THR A 341 18.32 -25.91 -15.18
CA THR A 341 18.00 -25.58 -13.78
C THR A 341 19.26 -25.54 -12.93
N TYR A 342 19.50 -24.40 -12.29
CA TYR A 342 20.65 -24.12 -11.43
C TYR A 342 20.25 -24.06 -9.95
N VAL A 343 21.17 -24.44 -9.07
CA VAL A 343 21.11 -24.17 -7.64
C VAL A 343 22.41 -23.48 -7.22
N ILE A 344 22.32 -22.35 -6.51
CA ILE A 344 23.49 -21.58 -6.06
C ILE A 344 23.79 -21.93 -4.59
N THR A 345 25.06 -22.24 -4.28
CA THR A 345 25.53 -22.53 -2.92
C THR A 345 26.93 -21.98 -2.67
N GLY A 346 27.22 -21.54 -1.44
CA GLY A 346 28.49 -20.87 -1.11
C GLY A 346 28.44 -19.34 -1.30
N SER A 347 29.52 -18.66 -0.97
CA SER A 347 29.73 -17.21 -1.17
C SER A 347 30.63 -16.95 -2.37
N PHE A 348 30.48 -15.81 -3.05
CA PHE A 348 31.30 -15.44 -4.20
C PHE A 348 31.90 -14.05 -3.95
N GLU A 349 33.16 -13.85 -4.33
CA GLU A 349 33.86 -12.58 -4.14
C GLU A 349 33.38 -11.49 -5.11
N GLU A 350 33.07 -11.87 -6.36
CA GLU A 350 32.73 -10.93 -7.43
C GLU A 350 31.23 -10.62 -7.54
N TYR A 351 30.35 -11.52 -7.10
CA TYR A 351 28.91 -11.38 -7.28
C TYR A 351 28.12 -11.76 -6.03
N THR A 352 27.03 -11.05 -5.79
CA THR A 352 26.02 -11.52 -4.83
C THR A 352 25.22 -12.68 -5.43
N ARG A 353 24.62 -13.52 -4.57
CA ARG A 353 23.74 -14.61 -5.03
C ARG A 353 22.56 -14.09 -5.85
N ASP A 354 22.04 -12.92 -5.52
CA ASP A 354 20.95 -12.30 -6.26
C ASP A 354 21.42 -11.78 -7.63
N GLN A 355 22.64 -11.25 -7.73
CA GLN A 355 23.24 -10.91 -9.03
C GLN A 355 23.42 -12.15 -9.91
N LEU A 356 23.92 -13.26 -9.36
CA LEU A 356 24.04 -14.52 -10.10
C LEU A 356 22.69 -15.09 -10.51
N ARG A 357 21.68 -15.00 -9.63
CA ARG A 357 20.30 -15.37 -9.97
C ARG A 357 19.81 -14.55 -11.15
N SER A 358 20.03 -13.24 -11.16
CA SER A 358 19.68 -12.36 -12.28
C SER A 358 20.44 -12.71 -13.57
N ILE A 359 21.73 -13.06 -13.49
CA ILE A 359 22.52 -13.47 -14.68
C ILE A 359 21.99 -14.79 -15.27
N ILE A 360 21.66 -15.78 -14.43
CA ILE A 360 21.13 -17.07 -14.90
C ILE A 360 19.75 -16.86 -15.55
N THR A 361 18.85 -16.15 -14.87
CA THR A 361 17.50 -15.89 -15.38
C THR A 361 17.54 -15.05 -16.66
N SER A 362 18.42 -14.05 -16.74
CA SER A 362 18.60 -13.24 -17.96
C SER A 362 19.24 -13.98 -19.13
N ASN A 363 19.74 -15.21 -18.96
CA ASN A 363 20.21 -16.07 -20.05
C ASN A 363 19.26 -17.27 -20.32
N GLY A 364 18.04 -17.23 -19.79
CA GLY A 364 16.99 -18.23 -20.01
C GLY A 364 17.01 -19.43 -19.06
N GLY A 365 17.86 -19.41 -18.03
CA GLY A 365 17.98 -20.48 -17.04
C GLY A 365 17.04 -20.30 -15.85
N ASN A 366 16.71 -21.41 -15.17
CA ASN A 366 15.89 -21.40 -13.96
C ASN A 366 16.77 -21.56 -12.72
N VAL A 367 16.49 -20.81 -11.65
CA VAL A 367 17.20 -20.96 -10.36
C VAL A 367 16.26 -21.50 -9.29
N THR A 368 16.66 -22.59 -8.64
CA THR A 368 15.89 -23.23 -7.57
C THR A 368 16.68 -23.25 -6.26
N GLU A 369 15.99 -23.29 -5.13
CA GLU A 369 16.65 -23.24 -3.82
C GLU A 369 17.09 -24.62 -3.32
N SER A 370 16.54 -25.69 -3.87
CA SER A 370 16.81 -27.05 -3.42
C SER A 370 17.36 -27.92 -4.54
N VAL A 371 18.38 -28.72 -4.19
CA VAL A 371 18.94 -29.71 -5.12
C VAL A 371 17.98 -30.89 -5.24
N SER A 372 17.59 -31.20 -6.47
CA SER A 372 16.69 -32.31 -6.83
C SER A 372 17.20 -33.06 -8.06
N LYS A 373 16.60 -34.20 -8.42
CA LYS A 373 16.93 -34.92 -9.66
C LYS A 373 16.67 -34.12 -10.95
N LYS A 374 15.91 -33.01 -10.86
CA LYS A 374 15.63 -32.10 -11.98
C LYS A 374 16.63 -30.93 -12.08
N THR A 375 17.57 -30.85 -11.13
CA THR A 375 18.62 -29.82 -11.15
C THR A 375 19.71 -30.26 -12.13
N ASP A 376 20.03 -29.43 -13.11
CA ASP A 376 21.08 -29.70 -14.09
C ASP A 376 22.47 -29.33 -13.55
N TYR A 377 22.56 -28.20 -12.84
CA TYR A 377 23.82 -27.64 -12.35
C TYR A 377 23.72 -27.10 -10.91
N VAL A 378 24.81 -27.27 -10.16
CA VAL A 378 25.00 -26.60 -8.87
C VAL A 378 26.20 -25.68 -8.97
N LEU A 379 25.95 -24.37 -8.90
CA LEU A 379 26.98 -23.33 -8.90
C LEU A 379 27.53 -23.17 -7.49
N VAL A 380 28.83 -23.45 -7.34
CA VAL A 380 29.51 -23.53 -6.05
C VAL A 380 30.50 -22.40 -5.90
N GLY A 381 30.32 -21.61 -4.84
CA GLY A 381 31.30 -20.65 -4.33
C GLY A 381 31.95 -21.14 -3.04
N ASP A 382 32.70 -20.25 -2.39
CA ASP A 382 33.42 -20.55 -1.15
C ASP A 382 32.49 -20.99 -0.02
N LYS A 383 33.00 -21.92 0.81
CA LYS A 383 32.27 -22.55 1.92
C LYS A 383 30.91 -23.13 1.49
N PRO A 384 30.88 -24.08 0.54
CA PRO A 384 29.65 -24.70 0.13
C PRO A 384 28.99 -25.46 1.28
N GLY A 385 27.71 -25.19 1.53
CA GLY A 385 26.93 -25.87 2.56
C GLY A 385 26.45 -27.27 2.15
N SER A 386 25.48 -27.81 2.90
CA SER A 386 24.88 -29.15 2.72
C SER A 386 24.31 -29.46 1.33
N LYS A 387 24.12 -28.44 0.48
CA LYS A 387 23.68 -28.58 -0.91
C LYS A 387 24.75 -29.24 -1.81
N LEU A 388 26.04 -29.03 -1.54
CA LEU A 388 27.13 -29.68 -2.29
C LEU A 388 27.11 -31.19 -2.10
N THR A 389 27.01 -31.64 -0.84
CA THR A 389 26.95 -33.07 -0.50
C THR A 389 25.73 -33.74 -1.12
N LYS A 390 24.59 -33.04 -1.15
CA LYS A 390 23.36 -33.52 -1.80
C LYS A 390 23.49 -33.61 -3.32
N ALA A 391 24.22 -32.68 -3.95
CA ALA A 391 24.50 -32.71 -5.39
C ALA A 391 25.39 -33.89 -5.79
N GLN A 392 26.45 -34.13 -5.01
CA GLN A 392 27.36 -35.28 -5.20
C GLN A 392 26.61 -36.61 -5.07
N ALA A 393 25.76 -36.76 -4.05
CA ALA A 393 24.98 -37.98 -3.83
C ALA A 393 23.97 -38.27 -4.95
N LEU A 394 23.49 -37.23 -5.64
CA LEU A 394 22.53 -37.34 -6.74
C LEU A 394 23.18 -37.35 -8.12
N GLY A 395 24.52 -37.24 -8.21
CA GLY A 395 25.26 -37.23 -9.48
C GLY A 395 24.99 -36.00 -10.35
N ILE A 396 24.68 -34.86 -9.75
CA ILE A 396 24.37 -33.60 -10.46
C ILE A 396 25.67 -32.87 -10.79
N ASN A 397 25.72 -32.18 -11.93
CA ASN A 397 26.91 -31.45 -12.36
C ASN A 397 27.21 -30.28 -11.41
N ILE A 398 28.45 -30.21 -10.94
CA ILE A 398 28.93 -29.16 -10.03
C ILE A 398 29.87 -28.27 -10.83
N ILE A 399 29.59 -26.97 -10.84
CA ILE A 399 30.39 -25.98 -11.58
C ILE A 399 30.83 -24.84 -10.65
N ASP A 400 32.00 -24.27 -10.94
CA ASP A 400 32.48 -23.06 -10.28
C ASP A 400 32.10 -21.79 -11.06
N LEU A 401 32.46 -20.61 -10.53
CA LEU A 401 32.13 -19.31 -11.12
C LEU A 401 32.79 -19.11 -12.50
N GLU A 402 34.01 -19.62 -12.70
CA GLU A 402 34.73 -19.46 -13.97
C GLU A 402 34.14 -20.36 -15.07
N GLN A 403 33.79 -21.60 -14.72
CA GLN A 403 33.05 -22.51 -15.61
C GLN A 403 31.67 -21.95 -15.95
N PHE A 404 30.99 -21.32 -14.99
CA PHE A 404 29.72 -20.64 -15.24
C PHE A 404 29.89 -19.47 -16.22
N LYS A 405 30.88 -18.59 -16.01
CA LYS A 405 31.19 -17.50 -16.96
C LYS A 405 31.52 -18.04 -18.35
N SER A 406 32.30 -19.12 -18.45
CA SER A 406 32.63 -19.74 -19.74
C SER A 406 31.43 -20.34 -20.45
N SER A 407 30.40 -20.79 -19.71
CA SER A 407 29.14 -21.29 -20.30
C SER A 407 28.24 -20.19 -20.87
N LEU A 408 28.55 -18.93 -20.56
CA LEU A 408 27.84 -17.74 -21.04
C LEU A 408 28.51 -17.09 -22.27
N LEU A 409 29.79 -17.39 -22.54
CA LEU A 409 30.53 -17.02 -23.77
C LEU A 409 30.16 -17.92 -24.95
#